data_AF-A0A956FMS2-F1
#
_entry.id   AF-A0A956FMS2-F1
#
_cell.length_a   1.000
_cell.length_b   1.000
_cell.length_c   1.000
_cell.angle_alpha   90.00
_cell.angle_beta   90.00
_cell.angle_gamma   90.00
#
_symmetry.space_group_name_H-M   'P 1'
#
loop_
_entity.id
_entity.type
_entity.pdbx_description
1 polymer ?
#
loop_
_entity_poly.entity_id
_entity_poly.type
_entity_poly.pdbx_seq_one_letter_code
_entity_poly.pdbx_strand_id
1 'polypeptide(L)'
;MADAASDASVGQGALGRRIHVIGNTGAGKSTLAAQLAAALGIPLVELDALNWQPGWVDLTSADPPEFERRLAAATAGDAWVVAGSYSRFCQQAFWSRLDAVIWLDLSLARIVPRILRRSWRRWRSREHLWGTNYERFWPQLRWSIGR
;
A
#
# COMPACT_ATOMS: atom_id res chain seq x y z
N MET A 1 35.74 6.89 -37.70
CA MET A 1 34.42 6.30 -37.98
C MET A 1 33.79 5.94 -36.66
N ALA A 2 32.86 6.79 -36.20
CA ALA A 2 32.00 6.51 -35.08
C ALA A 2 31.05 5.36 -35.45
N ASP A 3 30.76 4.46 -34.54
CA ASP A 3 29.37 4.29 -34.15
C ASP A 3 29.27 3.86 -32.69
N ALA A 4 28.47 4.64 -31.96
CA ALA A 4 28.19 4.53 -30.56
C ALA A 4 26.82 3.89 -30.43
N ALA A 5 26.77 2.65 -29.98
CA ALA A 5 25.57 2.10 -29.36
C ALA A 5 25.80 2.11 -27.84
N SER A 6 25.61 3.30 -27.25
CA SER A 6 25.39 3.43 -25.83
C SER A 6 24.11 2.67 -25.50
N ASP A 7 24.26 1.53 -24.82
CA ASP A 7 23.14 0.86 -24.16
C ASP A 7 22.58 1.83 -23.10
N ALA A 8 21.39 2.32 -23.36
CA ALA A 8 20.70 3.28 -22.52
C ALA A 8 20.29 2.59 -21.21
N SER A 9 21.19 2.61 -20.23
CA SER A 9 20.86 2.36 -18.84
C SER A 9 19.86 3.43 -18.40
N VAL A 10 18.57 3.12 -18.55
CA VAL A 10 17.48 3.86 -17.90
C VAL A 10 17.87 3.97 -16.43
N GLY A 11 18.18 5.19 -15.99
CA GLY A 11 18.86 5.45 -14.74
C GLY A 11 18.22 4.72 -13.57
N GLN A 12 19.04 4.02 -12.78
CA GLN A 12 18.67 3.62 -11.43
C GLN A 12 18.39 4.92 -10.65
N GLY A 13 17.11 5.28 -10.51
CA GLY A 13 16.71 6.46 -9.78
C GLY A 13 17.19 6.37 -8.32
N ALA A 14 17.57 7.52 -7.74
CA ALA A 14 18.13 7.66 -6.40
C ALA A 14 17.31 7.05 -5.23
N LEU A 15 16.09 6.57 -5.49
CA LEU A 15 15.19 5.97 -4.50
C LEU A 15 15.37 4.45 -4.32
N GLY A 16 16.16 3.78 -5.17
CA GLY A 16 16.33 2.33 -5.12
C GLY A 16 15.10 1.55 -5.61
N ARG A 17 14.99 0.27 -5.20
CA ARG A 17 13.97 -0.67 -5.70
C ARG A 17 13.12 -1.30 -4.60
N ARG A 18 13.42 -1.05 -3.33
CA ARG A 18 12.66 -1.51 -2.14
C ARG A 18 12.10 -0.28 -1.43
N ILE A 19 10.89 0.10 -1.81
CA ILE A 19 10.28 1.38 -1.44
C ILE A 19 9.06 1.14 -0.56
N HIS A 20 8.93 1.88 0.54
CA HIS A 20 7.78 1.80 1.43
C HIS A 20 7.02 3.14 1.46
N VAL A 21 5.76 3.12 1.05
CA VAL A 21 4.88 4.28 0.99
C VAL A 21 3.94 4.29 2.20
N ILE A 22 4.18 5.21 3.12
CA ILE A 22 3.45 5.38 4.38
C ILE A 22 2.71 6.73 4.43
N GLY A 23 1.81 6.90 5.40
CA GLY A 23 1.02 8.12 5.57
C GLY A 23 -0.42 7.87 5.98
N ASN A 24 -1.20 8.95 6.08
CA ASN A 24 -2.56 8.91 6.59
C ASN A 24 -3.50 8.09 5.69
N THR A 25 -4.56 7.52 6.28
CA THR A 25 -5.63 6.90 5.48
C THR A 25 -6.18 7.91 4.48
N GLY A 26 -6.44 7.48 3.24
CA GLY A 26 -6.91 8.37 2.17
C GLY A 26 -5.90 9.38 1.60
N ALA A 27 -4.64 9.41 2.07
CA ALA A 27 -3.60 10.28 1.52
C ALA A 27 -3.20 9.94 0.07
N GLY A 28 -3.71 8.84 -0.50
CA GLY A 28 -3.36 8.41 -1.86
C GLY A 28 -2.16 7.48 -1.94
N LYS A 29 -1.76 6.85 -0.82
CA LYS A 29 -0.63 5.90 -0.77
C LYS A 29 -0.70 4.82 -1.84
N SER A 30 -1.82 4.11 -1.96
CA SER A 30 -1.98 3.06 -2.99
C SER A 30 -1.85 3.62 -4.41
N THR A 31 -2.35 4.84 -4.66
CA THR A 31 -2.25 5.47 -5.98
C THR A 31 -0.79 5.83 -6.30
N LEU A 32 -0.08 6.46 -5.37
CA LEU A 32 1.34 6.78 -5.56
C LEU A 32 2.16 5.49 -5.72
N ALA A 33 1.92 4.50 -4.86
CA ALA A 33 2.64 3.25 -4.90
C ALA A 33 2.41 2.48 -6.21
N ALA A 34 1.18 2.47 -6.74
CA ALA A 34 0.88 1.88 -8.04
C ALA A 34 1.59 2.60 -9.18
N GLN A 35 1.61 3.94 -9.15
CA GLN A 35 2.34 4.74 -10.15
C GLN A 35 3.85 4.49 -10.09
N LEU A 36 4.42 4.41 -8.88
CA LEU A 36 5.85 4.10 -8.68
C LEU A 36 6.19 2.68 -9.15
N ALA A 37 5.39 1.69 -8.77
CA ALA A 37 5.57 0.30 -9.17
C ALA A 37 5.53 0.16 -10.71
N ALA A 38 4.57 0.81 -11.36
CA ALA A 38 4.47 0.83 -12.82
C ALA A 38 5.65 1.55 -13.49
N ALA A 39 6.06 2.72 -12.96
CA ALA A 39 7.18 3.48 -13.50
C ALA A 39 8.53 2.76 -13.36
N LEU A 40 8.71 1.98 -12.29
CA LEU A 40 9.95 1.24 -12.02
C LEU A 40 9.90 -0.19 -12.58
N GLY A 41 8.74 -0.68 -13.03
CA GLY A 41 8.57 -2.06 -13.50
C GLY A 41 8.75 -3.10 -12.40
N ILE A 42 8.31 -2.82 -11.17
CA ILE A 42 8.49 -3.68 -9.98
C ILE A 42 7.14 -3.99 -9.32
N PRO A 43 7.00 -5.10 -8.57
CA PRO A 43 5.72 -5.48 -7.99
C PRO A 43 5.23 -4.50 -6.92
N LEU A 44 3.91 -4.30 -6.89
CA LEU A 44 3.21 -3.58 -5.84
C LEU A 44 2.69 -4.55 -4.77
N VAL A 45 2.98 -4.26 -3.51
CA VAL A 45 2.46 -4.98 -2.35
C VAL A 45 1.54 -4.04 -1.57
N GLU A 46 0.23 -4.25 -1.67
CA GLU A 46 -0.75 -3.54 -0.84
C GLU A 46 -0.98 -4.28 0.48
N LEU A 47 -0.58 -3.68 1.60
CA LEU A 47 -0.68 -4.33 2.92
C LEU A 47 -2.13 -4.63 3.30
N ASP A 48 -3.07 -3.78 2.90
CA ASP A 48 -4.50 -4.01 3.12
C ASP A 48 -5.00 -5.26 2.39
N ALA A 49 -4.44 -5.59 1.22
CA ALA A 49 -4.78 -6.80 0.48
C ALA A 49 -4.28 -8.07 1.16
N LEU A 50 -3.16 -7.98 1.90
CA LEU A 50 -2.64 -9.08 2.70
C LEU A 50 -3.41 -9.25 4.01
N ASN A 51 -3.87 -8.14 4.59
CA ASN A 51 -4.53 -8.11 5.89
C ASN A 51 -5.99 -8.58 5.83
N TRP A 52 -6.81 -7.98 4.96
CA TRP A 52 -8.26 -8.18 5.02
C TRP A 52 -8.69 -9.53 4.44
N GLN A 53 -9.24 -10.39 5.29
CA GLN A 53 -9.85 -11.65 4.87
C GLN A 53 -11.36 -11.46 4.56
N PRO A 54 -12.02 -12.43 3.91
CA PRO A 54 -13.47 -12.40 3.73
C PRO A 54 -14.22 -12.14 5.04
N GLY A 55 -15.22 -11.26 5.00
CA GLY A 55 -15.99 -10.88 6.19
C GLY A 55 -15.34 -9.79 7.03
N TRP A 56 -14.40 -9.01 6.48
CA TRP A 56 -13.68 -7.95 7.17
C TRP A 56 -12.91 -8.44 8.42
N VAL A 57 -12.34 -9.64 8.35
CA VAL A 57 -11.48 -10.15 9.42
C VAL A 57 -10.08 -9.54 9.26
N ASP A 58 -9.63 -8.87 10.31
CA ASP A 58 -8.30 -8.28 10.44
C ASP A 58 -7.27 -9.34 10.84
N LEU A 59 -6.45 -9.75 9.88
CA LEU A 59 -5.44 -10.80 10.10
C LEU A 59 -4.36 -10.35 11.07
N THR A 60 -4.03 -9.05 11.13
CA THR A 60 -3.04 -8.54 12.09
C THR A 60 -3.44 -8.73 13.55
N SER A 61 -4.74 -8.90 13.81
CA SER A 61 -5.29 -9.19 15.13
C SER A 61 -5.66 -10.67 15.30
N ALA A 62 -6.24 -11.29 14.26
CA ALA A 62 -6.75 -12.66 14.33
C ALA A 62 -5.65 -13.73 14.20
N ASP A 63 -4.65 -13.49 13.35
CA ASP A 63 -3.52 -14.40 13.12
C ASP A 63 -2.27 -13.61 12.66
N PRO A 64 -1.59 -12.93 13.60
CA PRO A 64 -0.38 -12.15 13.29
C PRO A 64 0.73 -12.97 12.59
N PRO A 65 1.03 -14.22 13.01
CA PRO A 65 2.03 -15.05 12.31
C PRO A 65 1.71 -15.30 10.84
N GLU A 66 0.45 -15.52 10.49
CA GLU A 66 0.05 -15.69 9.08
C GLU A 66 0.21 -14.40 8.28
N PHE A 67 -0.10 -13.24 8.87
CA PHE A 67 0.17 -11.94 8.25
C PHE A 67 1.67 -11.73 8.00
N GLU A 68 2.51 -12.02 8.99
CA GLU A 68 3.98 -11.96 8.87
C GLU A 68 4.49 -12.87 7.75
N ARG A 69 4.00 -14.11 7.67
CA ARG A 69 4.37 -15.05 6.61
C ARG A 69 4.01 -14.52 5.22
N ARG A 70 2.80 -13.97 5.05
CA ARG A 70 2.35 -13.37 3.78
C ARG A 70 3.19 -12.15 3.40
N LEU A 71 3.50 -11.30 4.38
CA LEU A 71 4.31 -10.11 4.17
C LEU A 71 5.75 -10.47 3.76
N ALA A 72 6.35 -11.45 4.45
CA ALA A 72 7.67 -11.95 4.12
C ALA A 72 7.72 -12.54 2.71
N ALA A 73 6.71 -13.36 2.35
CA ALA A 73 6.61 -13.93 1.00
C ALA A 73 6.43 -12.83 -0.07
N ALA A 74 5.53 -11.87 0.15
CA ALA A 74 5.26 -10.79 -0.80
C ALA A 74 6.47 -9.85 -0.99
N THR A 75 7.35 -9.77 0.01
CA THR A 75 8.56 -8.94 -0.05
C THR A 75 9.83 -9.76 -0.27
N ALA A 76 9.78 -11.08 -0.49
CA ALA A 76 10.97 -11.94 -0.51
C ALA A 76 12.01 -11.52 -1.57
N GLY A 77 11.55 -10.99 -2.71
CA GLY A 77 12.43 -10.51 -3.79
C GLY A 77 13.17 -9.20 -3.48
N ASP A 78 14.07 -8.84 -4.40
CA ASP A 78 14.94 -7.66 -4.27
C ASP A 78 14.32 -6.35 -4.79
N ALA A 79 13.09 -6.39 -5.29
CA ALA A 79 12.41 -5.23 -5.83
C ALA A 79 10.91 -5.28 -5.53
N TRP A 80 10.38 -4.22 -4.92
CA TRP A 80 8.97 -4.06 -4.59
C TRP A 80 8.66 -2.63 -4.14
N VAL A 81 7.41 -2.22 -4.32
CA VAL A 81 6.82 -1.06 -3.62
C VAL A 81 5.77 -1.56 -2.66
N VAL A 82 5.92 -1.27 -1.37
CA VAL A 82 4.91 -1.60 -0.35
C VAL A 82 4.08 -0.37 -0.01
N ALA A 83 2.76 -0.51 0.07
CA ALA A 83 1.84 0.55 0.46
C ALA A 83 0.99 0.15 1.67
N GLY A 84 1.02 0.98 2.72
CA GLY A 84 0.19 0.80 3.91
C GLY A 84 0.90 1.28 5.17
N SER A 85 0.24 1.16 6.32
CA SER A 85 0.72 1.76 7.57
C SER A 85 0.82 0.77 8.73
N TYR A 86 1.16 -0.49 8.46
CA TYR A 86 1.35 -1.55 9.47
C TYR A 86 2.80 -1.56 10.00
N SER A 87 3.23 -0.43 10.58
CA SER A 87 4.63 -0.11 10.85
C SER A 87 5.40 -1.20 11.60
N ARG A 88 4.81 -1.80 12.65
CA ARG A 88 5.44 -2.88 13.43
C ARG A 88 5.82 -4.09 12.57
N PHE A 89 4.89 -4.58 11.75
CA PHE A 89 5.11 -5.73 10.89
C PHE A 89 6.10 -5.40 9.76
N CYS A 90 5.99 -4.21 9.16
CA CYS A 90 6.92 -3.76 8.13
C CYS A 90 8.36 -3.63 8.66
N GLN A 91 8.51 -3.09 9.87
CA GLN A 91 9.80 -2.94 10.56
C GLN A 91 10.52 -4.27 10.69
N GLN A 92 9.80 -5.29 11.14
CA GLN A 92 10.33 -6.63 11.34
C GLN A 92 10.62 -7.34 10.01
N ALA A 93 9.74 -7.18 9.02
CA ALA A 93 9.83 -7.94 7.77
C ALA A 93 10.90 -7.43 6.79
N PHE A 94 11.08 -6.12 6.66
CA PHE A 94 11.91 -5.61 5.55
C PHE A 94 12.60 -4.25 5.76
N TRP A 95 12.39 -3.53 6.88
CA TRP A 95 13.00 -2.20 7.04
C TRP A 95 14.53 -2.23 7.01
N SER A 96 15.15 -3.33 7.44
CA SER A 96 16.61 -3.52 7.40
C SER A 96 17.22 -3.51 6.00
N ARG A 97 16.41 -3.72 4.96
CA ARG A 97 16.83 -3.76 3.54
C ARG A 97 16.11 -2.72 2.69
N LEU A 98 15.43 -1.77 3.31
CA LEU A 98 14.66 -0.76 2.60
C LEU A 98 15.60 0.27 1.99
N ASP A 99 15.37 0.64 0.72
CA ASP A 99 16.15 1.67 0.06
C ASP A 99 15.55 3.07 0.31
N ALA A 100 14.22 3.18 0.36
CA ALA A 100 13.53 4.45 0.61
C ALA A 100 12.18 4.30 1.33
N VAL A 101 11.87 5.28 2.19
CA VAL A 101 10.53 5.52 2.73
C VAL A 101 9.96 6.79 2.10
N ILE A 102 8.73 6.72 1.58
CA ILE A 102 7.99 7.90 1.13
C ILE A 102 6.83 8.12 2.09
N TRP A 103 6.85 9.23 2.81
CA TRP A 103 5.78 9.60 3.74
C TRP A 103 4.87 10.66 3.13
N LEU A 104 3.60 10.30 2.93
CA LEU A 104 2.57 11.25 2.51
C LEU A 104 1.93 11.89 3.74
N ASP A 105 2.40 13.09 4.07
CA ASP A 105 1.79 13.97 5.05
C ASP A 105 0.91 15.03 4.37
N LEU A 106 -0.32 14.64 4.01
CA LEU A 106 -1.31 15.55 3.46
C LEU A 106 -2.24 16.03 4.60
N SER A 107 -2.55 17.33 4.60
CA SER A 107 -3.49 17.89 5.57
C SER A 107 -4.88 17.25 5.44
N LEU A 108 -5.53 16.97 6.58
CA LEU A 108 -6.84 16.31 6.63
C LEU A 108 -7.90 17.04 5.79
N ALA A 109 -7.84 18.37 5.71
CA ALA A 109 -8.71 19.18 4.87
C ALA A 109 -8.64 18.82 3.37
N ARG A 110 -7.50 18.33 2.87
CA ARG A 110 -7.33 17.84 1.49
C ARG A 110 -7.68 16.36 1.33
N ILE A 111 -7.55 15.57 2.40
CA ILE A 111 -7.80 14.13 2.40
C ILE A 111 -9.31 13.83 2.52
N VAL A 112 -10.00 14.46 3.46
CA VAL A 112 -11.40 14.18 3.81
C VAL A 112 -12.35 14.22 2.60
N PRO A 113 -12.36 15.26 1.73
CA PRO A 113 -13.24 15.27 0.56
C PRO A 113 -12.89 14.17 -0.46
N ARG A 114 -11.62 13.74 -0.55
CA ARG A 114 -11.20 12.63 -1.42
C ARG A 114 -11.68 11.28 -0.90
N ILE A 115 -11.59 11.07 0.42
CA ILE A 115 -12.13 9.87 1.07
C ILE A 115 -13.65 9.82 0.87
N LEU A 116 -14.37 10.89 1.22
CA LEU A 116 -15.83 10.94 1.14
C LEU A 116 -16.32 10.67 -0.29
N ARG A 117 -15.68 11.27 -1.31
CA ARG A 117 -16.02 11.00 -2.72
C ARG A 117 -15.73 9.55 -3.12
N ARG A 118 -14.61 8.98 -2.69
CA ARG A 118 -14.23 7.59 -2.99
C ARG A 118 -15.18 6.60 -2.32
N SER A 119 -15.48 6.78 -1.03
CA SER A 119 -16.40 5.94 -0.28
C SER A 119 -17.82 6.04 -0.82
N TRP A 120 -18.29 7.23 -1.22
CA TRP A 120 -19.60 7.37 -1.86
C TRP A 120 -19.67 6.65 -3.21
N ARG A 121 -18.63 6.78 -4.05
CA ARG A 121 -18.55 6.03 -5.33
C ARG A 121 -18.57 4.52 -5.08
N ARG A 122 -17.73 4.02 -4.15
CA ARG A 122 -17.62 2.58 -3.83
C ARG A 122 -18.90 1.99 -3.27
N TRP A 123 -19.56 2.74 -2.38
CA TRP A 123 -20.87 2.37 -1.85
C TRP A 123 -21.92 2.29 -2.97
N ARG A 124 -21.94 3.27 -3.88
CA ARG A 124 -22.88 3.30 -5.01
C ARG A 124 -22.58 2.21 -6.05
N SER A 125 -21.31 1.88 -6.29
CA SER A 125 -20.89 0.93 -7.32
C SER A 125 -20.72 -0.50 -6.83
N ARG A 126 -20.88 -0.78 -5.51
CA ARG A 126 -20.61 -2.09 -4.90
C ARG A 126 -19.27 -2.69 -5.34
N GLU A 127 -18.24 -1.84 -5.39
CA GLU A 127 -16.91 -2.24 -5.86
C GLU A 127 -16.34 -3.34 -4.94
N HIS A 128 -15.95 -4.47 -5.53
CA HIS A 128 -15.26 -5.54 -4.80
C HIS A 128 -13.89 -5.03 -4.36
N LEU A 129 -13.65 -5.00 -3.05
CA LEU A 129 -12.35 -4.68 -2.50
C LEU A 129 -11.57 -5.97 -2.30
N TRP A 130 -10.41 -6.03 -2.96
CA TRP A 130 -9.46 -7.15 -2.89
C TRP A 130 -10.12 -8.53 -3.15
N GLY A 131 -11.15 -8.55 -4.00
CA GLY A 131 -11.86 -9.77 -4.39
C GLY A 131 -12.74 -10.41 -3.31
N THR A 132 -12.77 -9.87 -2.09
CA THR A 132 -13.33 -10.57 -0.91
C THR A 132 -14.40 -9.79 -0.16
N ASN A 133 -14.41 -8.45 -0.22
CA ASN A 133 -15.23 -7.61 0.65
C ASN A 133 -15.93 -6.46 -0.08
N TYR A 134 -17.04 -5.99 0.50
CA TYR A 134 -17.76 -4.79 0.07
C TYR A 134 -17.76 -3.74 1.18
N GLU A 135 -17.52 -2.48 0.85
CA GLU A 135 -17.66 -1.35 1.78
C GLU A 135 -19.14 -1.20 2.21
N ARG A 136 -19.42 -1.37 3.51
CA ARG A 136 -20.74 -1.07 4.11
C ARG A 136 -20.62 0.28 4.81
N PHE A 137 -21.21 1.32 4.23
CA PHE A 137 -20.99 2.73 4.59
C PHE A 137 -21.19 3.10 6.09
N TRP A 138 -22.00 2.37 6.86
CA TRP A 138 -22.40 2.76 8.23
C TRP A 138 -21.76 1.96 9.39
N PRO A 139 -21.49 0.63 9.31
CA PRO A 139 -20.91 -0.10 10.43
C PRO A 139 -19.48 0.31 10.79
N GLN A 140 -18.68 0.79 9.82
CA GLN A 140 -17.26 1.10 10.00
C GLN A 140 -17.01 2.48 10.62
N LEU A 141 -18.00 3.39 10.58
CA LEU A 141 -17.89 4.71 11.21
C LEU A 141 -18.25 4.69 12.70
N ARG A 142 -19.05 3.71 13.14
CA ARG A 142 -19.57 3.62 14.53
C ARG A 142 -18.53 3.15 15.56
N TRP A 143 -17.43 2.55 15.13
CA TRP A 143 -16.40 2.04 16.05
C TRP A 143 -15.47 3.13 16.62
N SER A 144 -15.54 4.37 16.10
CA SER A 144 -14.70 5.49 16.57
C SER A 144 -15.38 6.37 17.64
N ILE A 145 -16.62 6.08 18.07
CA ILE A 145 -17.40 6.98 18.95
C ILE A 145 -17.83 6.31 20.27
N GLY A 146 -17.34 5.11 20.59
CA GLY A 146 -17.69 4.42 21.84
C GLY A 146 -16.49 3.79 22.53
N ARG A 147 -15.75 4.59 23.30
CA ARG A 147 -15.08 4.15 24.52
C ARG A 147 -15.56 5.03 25.66
#